data_AF-A0AAJ0TA94-F1
#
_entry.id   AF-A0AAJ0TA94-F1
#
_cell.length_a   1.000
_cell.length_b   1.000
_cell.length_c   1.000
_cell.angle_alpha   90.00
_cell.angle_beta   90.00
_cell.angle_gamma   90.00
#
_symmetry.space_group_name_H-M   'P 1'
#
loop_
_entity.id
_entity.type
_entity.pdbx_description
1 polymer ?
#
loop_
_entity_poly.entity_id
_entity_poly.type
_entity_poly.pdbx_seq_one_letter_code
_entity_poly.pdbx_strand_id
1 'polypeptide(L)' 'MKNKRNNKKLIYLAILIVVIAAVIGFFAYQKSEQNYQKAIQSELPDKCATPPGYTDEQWKEHMSHHPDMYEGCL' A
#
# COMPACT_ATOMS: atom_id res chain seq x y z
N MET A 1 38.21 11.58 25.76
CA MET A 1 37.75 11.90 24.39
C MET A 1 36.84 10.83 23.75
N LYS A 2 35.97 10.13 24.49
CA LYS A 2 35.06 9.10 23.95
C LYS A 2 33.75 9.65 23.32
N ASN A 3 33.36 10.88 23.68
CA ASN A 3 32.04 11.45 23.38
C ASN A 3 31.80 11.74 21.88
N LYS A 4 32.77 12.35 21.19
CA LYS A 4 32.60 12.83 19.80
C LYS A 4 32.43 11.68 18.78
N ARG A 5 33.06 10.53 19.00
CA ARG A 5 33.00 9.35 18.12
C ARG A 5 31.67 8.60 18.28
N ASN A 6 31.17 8.51 19.52
CA ASN A 6 29.90 7.86 19.82
C ASN A 6 28.72 8.70 19.31
N ASN A 7 28.80 10.02 19.37
CA ASN A 7 27.77 10.91 18.82
C ASN A 7 27.68 10.80 17.29
N LYS A 8 28.81 10.68 16.59
CA LYS A 8 28.82 10.42 15.14
C LYS A 8 28.17 9.07 14.81
N LYS A 9 28.46 8.01 15.57
CA LYS A 9 27.81 6.70 15.40
C LYS A 9 26.30 6.78 15.62
N LEU A 10 25.85 7.51 16.63
CA LEU A 10 24.43 7.74 16.88
C LEU A 10 23.76 8.53 15.75
N ILE A 11 24.43 9.56 15.21
CA ILE A 11 23.94 10.30 14.04
C ILE A 11 23.85 9.41 12.81
N TYR A 12 24.87 8.60 12.52
CA TYR A 12 24.83 7.66 11.39
C TYR A 12 23.75 6.60 11.57
N LEU A 13 23.54 6.10 12.79
CA LEU A 13 22.46 5.17 13.10
C LEU A 13 21.09 5.80 12.88
N ALA A 14 20.88 7.04 13.34
CA ALA A 14 19.64 7.77 13.12
C ALA A 14 19.37 8.01 11.63
N ILE A 15 20.39 8.41 10.85
CA ILE A 15 20.28 8.58 9.39
C ILE A 15 19.94 7.25 8.73
N LEU A 16 20.59 6.15 9.12
CA LEU A 16 20.31 4.82 8.58
C LEU A 16 18.85 4.42 8.81
N ILE A 17 18.31 4.64 10.01
CA ILE A 17 16.92 4.33 10.35
C ILE A 17 15.95 5.17 9.48
N VAL A 18 16.23 6.46 9.33
CA VAL A 18 15.41 7.35 8.48
C VAL A 18 15.42 6.89 7.03
N VAL A 19 16.58 6.51 6.48
CA VAL A 19 16.69 5.98 5.12
C VAL A 19 15.90 4.67 4.97
N ILE A 20 16.01 3.75 5.93
CA ILE A 20 15.24 2.50 5.91
C ILE A 20 13.74 2.79 5.94
N ALA A 21 13.27 3.66 6.82
CA ALA A 21 11.86 4.04 6.90
C ALA A 21 11.36 4.67 5.59
N ALA A 22 12.16 5.55 4.96
CA ALA A 22 11.84 6.15 3.68
C ALA A 22 11.74 5.11 2.55
N VAL A 23 12.66 4.15 2.51
CA VAL A 23 12.63 3.05 1.53
C VAL A 23 11.39 2.18 1.71
N ILE A 24 11.06 1.81 2.96
CA ILE A 24 9.85 1.03 3.26
C ILE A 24 8.60 1.79 2.81
N GLY A 25 8.51 3.08 3.15
CA GLY A 25 7.40 3.94 2.75
C GLY A 25 7.25 4.04 1.23
N PHE A 26 8.37 4.17 0.51
CA PHE A 26 8.38 4.23 -0.96
C PHE A 26 7.83 2.94 -1.60
N PHE A 27 8.25 1.77 -1.12
CA PHE A 27 7.73 0.49 -1.64
C PHE A 27 6.24 0.28 -1.30
N ALA A 28 5.81 0.69 -0.10
CA ALA A 28 4.39 0.63 0.28
C ALA A 28 3.53 1.54 -0.63
N TYR A 29 4.01 2.75 -0.93
CA TYR A 29 3.35 3.68 -1.84
C TYR A 29 3.22 3.12 -3.26
N GLN A 30 4.30 2.58 -3.83
CA GLN A 30 4.25 1.96 -5.16
C GLN A 30 3.24 0.82 -5.24
N LYS A 31 3.20 -0.05 -4.22
CA LYS A 31 2.23 -1.14 -4.14
C LYS A 31 0.78 -0.62 -4.10
N SER A 32 0.53 0.46 -3.36
CA SER A 32 -0.79 1.07 -3.28
C SER A 32 -1.27 1.61 -4.64
N GLU A 33 -0.40 2.33 -5.35
CA GLU A 33 -0.73 2.88 -6.67
C GLU A 33 -1.01 1.77 -7.69
N GLN A 34 -0.16 0.73 -7.72
CA GLN A 34 -0.37 -0.41 -8.62
C GLN A 34 -1.69 -1.14 -8.33
N ASN A 35 -2.04 -1.31 -7.07
CA ASN A 35 -3.31 -1.95 -6.68
C ASN A 35 -4.51 -1.10 -7.10
N TYR A 36 -4.43 0.22 -6.98
CA TYR A 36 -5.49 1.13 -7.43
C TYR A 36 -5.68 1.04 -8.95
N GLN A 37 -4.60 1.16 -9.73
CA GLN A 37 -4.66 1.05 -11.19
C GLN A 37 -5.18 -0.31 -11.64
N LYS A 38 -4.76 -1.39 -10.97
CA LYS A 38 -5.27 -2.74 -11.24
C LYS A 38 -6.77 -2.83 -10.96
N ALA A 39 -7.26 -2.28 -9.86
CA ALA A 39 -8.69 -2.32 -9.51
C ALA A 39 -9.54 -1.62 -10.58
N ILE A 40 -9.18 -0.39 -10.95
CA ILE A 40 -9.88 0.39 -11.99
C ILE A 40 -9.87 -0.33 -13.34
N GLN A 41 -8.75 -0.95 -13.71
CA GLN A 41 -8.65 -1.70 -14.98
C GLN A 41 -9.37 -3.05 -14.95
N SER A 42 -9.65 -3.58 -13.76
CA SER A 42 -10.31 -4.87 -13.59
C SER A 42 -11.83 -4.74 -13.50
N GLU A 43 -12.39 -3.53 -13.40
CA GLU A 43 -13.84 -3.34 -13.36
C GLU A 43 -14.53 -3.95 -14.59
N LEU A 44 -15.51 -4.80 -14.32
CA LEU A 44 -16.35 -5.42 -15.33
C LEU A 44 -17.63 -4.59 -15.53
N PRO A 45 -18.33 -4.76 -16.67
CA PRO A 45 -19.66 -4.16 -16.86
C PRO A 45 -20.66 -4.56 -15.77
N ASP A 46 -20.55 -5.79 -15.26
CA ASP A 46 -21.19 -6.20 -14.01
C ASP A 46 -20.27 -5.88 -12.83
N LYS A 47 -20.51 -4.74 -12.18
CA LYS A 47 -19.71 -4.26 -11.05
C LYS A 47 -19.70 -5.20 -9.84
N CYS A 48 -20.68 -6.09 -9.71
CA CYS A 48 -20.74 -7.02 -8.59
C CYS A 48 -19.93 -8.30 -8.84
N ALA A 49 -19.57 -8.59 -10.11
CA ALA A 49 -18.82 -9.77 -10.47
C ALA A 49 -17.33 -9.63 -10.13
N THR A 50 -16.75 -10.65 -9.50
CA THR A 50 -15.31 -10.72 -9.23
C THR A 50 -14.52 -10.77 -10.54
N PRO A 51 -13.59 -9.83 -10.78
CA PRO A 51 -12.84 -9.81 -12.01
C PRO A 51 -11.66 -10.80 -12.01
N PRO A 52 -11.17 -11.20 -13.20
CA PRO A 52 -10.00 -12.06 -13.31
C PRO A 52 -8.79 -11.50 -12.57
N GLY A 53 -8.15 -12.33 -11.74
CA GLY A 53 -6.97 -11.93 -10.96
C GLY A 53 -7.28 -11.32 -9.59
N TYR A 54 -8.53 -11.39 -9.15
CA TYR A 54 -8.99 -11.23 -7.76
C TYR A 54 -9.62 -12.54 -7.26
N THR A 55 -9.55 -12.79 -5.96
CA THR A 55 -10.47 -13.74 -5.30
C THR A 55 -11.76 -13.02 -4.91
N ASP A 56 -12.83 -13.78 -4.67
CA ASP A 56 -14.10 -13.23 -4.23
C ASP A 56 -13.97 -12.44 -2.92
N GLU A 57 -13.14 -12.90 -1.98
CA GLU A 57 -12.87 -12.20 -0.73
C GLU A 57 -12.16 -10.86 -0.97
N GLN A 58 -11.17 -10.84 -1.88
CA GLN A 58 -10.45 -9.62 -2.22
C GLN A 58 -11.35 -8.59 -2.91
N TRP A 59 -12.25 -9.06 -3.79
CA TRP A 59 -13.20 -8.17 -4.45
C TRP A 59 -14.26 -7.67 -3.48
N LYS A 60 -14.74 -8.54 -2.57
CA LYS A 60 -15.65 -8.16 -1.49
C LYS A 60 -15.05 -7.08 -0.58
N GLU A 61 -13.79 -7.25 -0.18
CA GLU A 61 -13.05 -6.26 0.61
C GLU A 61 -12.91 -4.94 -0.16
N HIS A 62 -12.53 -4.99 -1.44
CA HIS A 62 -12.44 -3.81 -2.30
C HIS A 62 -13.78 -3.06 -2.39
N MET A 63 -14.87 -3.76 -2.69
CA MET A 63 -16.21 -3.18 -2.75
C MET A 63 -16.62 -2.56 -1.41
N SER A 64 -16.21 -3.14 -0.28
CA SER A 64 -16.55 -2.63 1.06
C SER A 64 -15.93 -1.25 1.37
N HIS A 65 -14.89 -0.85 0.66
CA HIS A 65 -14.28 0.48 0.76
C HIS A 65 -15.02 1.53 -0.09
N HIS A 66 -15.87 1.12 -1.03
CA HIS A 66 -16.57 1.97 -1.99
C HIS A 66 -18.09 1.66 -2.05
N PRO A 67 -18.81 1.77 -0.93
CA PRO A 67 -20.22 1.36 -0.84
C PRO A 67 -21.16 2.18 -1.74
N ASP A 68 -20.78 3.39 -2.09
CA ASP A 68 -21.48 4.26 -3.04
C ASP A 68 -21.42 3.72 -4.48
N MET A 69 -20.28 3.18 -4.89
CA MET A 69 -20.12 2.60 -6.23
C MET A 69 -20.77 1.22 -6.34
N TYR A 70 -20.70 0.42 -5.28
CA TYR A 70 -21.16 -0.97 -5.26
C TYR A 70 -22.47 -1.18 -4.50
N GLU A 71 -23.33 -0.15 -4.47
CA GLU A 71 -24.67 -0.27 -3.91
C GLU A 71 -25.42 -1.46 -4.56
N GLY A 72 -25.87 -2.39 -3.71
CA GLY A 72 -26.57 -3.62 -4.12
C GLY A 72 -25.67 -4.83 -4.41
N CYS A 73 -24.34 -4.72 -4.34
CA CYS A 73 -23.42 -5.85 -4.54
C CYS A 73 -23.00 -6.57 -3.25
N LEU A 74 -23.16 -5.92 -2.09
CA LEU A 74 -22.72 -6.39 -0.77
C LEU A 74 -23.89 -6.54 0.21
#